data_AF-A0A945SGW8-F1
#
_entry.id   AF-A0A945SGW8-F1
#
_cell.length_a   1.000
_cell.length_b   1.000
_cell.length_c   1.000
_cell.angle_alpha   90.00
_cell.angle_beta   90.00
_cell.angle_gamma   90.00
#
_symmetry.space_group_name_H-M   'P 1'
#
loop_
_entity.id
_entity.type
_entity.pdbx_description
1 polymer ?
#
loop_
_entity_poly.entity_id
_entity_poly.type
_entity_poly.pdbx_seq_one_letter_code
_entity_poly.pdbx_strand_id
1 'polypeptide(L)' 'MAKKGHPSARKAKKPPTVGTGGHGRRALEGKGPTPKAEDRSWHPAGKRKAAKERLETAKARHGSSTPS' A
#
# COMPACT_ATOMS: atom_id res chain seq x y z
N MET A 1 -55.10 -33.58 30.17
CA MET A 1 -54.59 -32.52 29.27
C MET A 1 -53.07 -32.61 29.19
N ALA A 2 -52.51 -32.63 27.97
CA ALA A 2 -51.07 -32.76 27.75
C ALA A 2 -50.28 -31.57 28.35
N LYS A 3 -49.15 -31.90 29.00
CA LYS A 3 -48.22 -30.95 29.63
C LYS A 3 -47.73 -29.93 28.61
N LYS A 4 -47.77 -28.63 28.96
CA LYS A 4 -47.23 -27.51 28.19
C LYS A 4 -45.78 -27.82 27.81
N GLY A 5 -45.55 -28.12 26.54
CA GLY A 5 -44.21 -28.38 26.02
C GLY A 5 -43.32 -27.18 26.36
N HIS A 6 -42.19 -27.43 27.00
CA HIS A 6 -41.16 -26.41 27.16
C HIS A 6 -40.52 -26.23 25.78
N PRO A 7 -40.68 -25.08 25.09
CA PRO A 7 -39.90 -24.81 23.90
C PRO A 7 -38.50 -24.54 24.39
N SER A 8 -37.69 -25.59 24.53
CA SER A 8 -36.25 -25.44 24.68
C SER A 8 -35.82 -24.69 23.42
N ALA A 9 -35.62 -23.39 23.56
CA ALA A 9 -35.44 -22.47 22.46
C ALA A 9 -34.19 -22.93 21.70
N ARG A 10 -34.40 -23.61 20.57
CA ARG A 10 -33.31 -23.98 19.67
C ARG A 10 -32.72 -22.66 19.19
N LYS A 11 -31.63 -22.23 19.82
CA LYS A 11 -30.84 -21.08 19.37
C LYS A 11 -30.36 -21.43 17.97
N ALA A 12 -30.92 -20.77 16.96
CA ALA A 12 -30.42 -20.86 15.60
C ALA A 12 -28.93 -20.50 15.64
N LYS A 13 -28.08 -21.41 15.16
CA LYS A 13 -26.63 -21.18 15.12
C LYS A 13 -26.36 -20.09 14.09
N LYS A 14 -25.50 -19.14 14.43
CA LYS A 14 -25.06 -18.10 13.49
C LYS A 14 -24.49 -18.79 12.24
N PRO A 15 -24.81 -18.29 11.03
CA PRO A 15 -24.23 -18.82 9.81
C PRO A 15 -22.70 -18.68 9.88
N PRO A 16 -21.95 -19.58 9.23
CA PRO A 16 -20.50 -19.48 9.20
C PRO A 16 -20.09 -18.15 8.58
N THR A 17 -19.12 -17.48 9.19
CA THR A 17 -18.53 -16.27 8.62
C THR A 17 -17.84 -16.64 7.31
N VAL A 18 -18.13 -15.88 6.25
CA VAL A 18 -17.42 -16.02 4.97
C VAL A 18 -15.92 -15.85 5.16
N GLY A 19 -15.12 -16.67 4.48
CA GLY A 19 -13.66 -16.65 4.62
C GLY A 19 -13.00 -15.36 4.13
N THR A 20 -11.78 -15.10 4.57
CA THR A 20 -10.98 -13.90 4.22
C THR A 20 -10.35 -13.96 2.82
N GLY A 21 -10.79 -14.91 1.99
CA GLY A 21 -10.29 -15.09 0.63
C GLY A 21 -10.31 -13.78 -0.15
N GLY A 22 -9.15 -13.38 -0.68
CA GLY A 22 -9.03 -12.17 -1.50
C GLY A 22 -8.96 -10.84 -0.75
N HIS A 23 -9.00 -10.81 0.59
CA HIS A 23 -8.86 -9.54 1.34
C HIS A 23 -7.50 -8.89 1.10
N GLY A 24 -6.42 -9.68 1.05
CA GLY A 24 -5.08 -9.19 0.68
C GLY A 24 -5.01 -8.67 -0.75
N ARG A 25 -5.68 -9.35 -1.70
CA ARG A 25 -5.77 -8.88 -3.09
C ARG A 25 -6.49 -7.54 -3.16
N ARG A 26 -7.67 -7.42 -2.54
CA ARG A 26 -8.45 -6.16 -2.45
C ARG A 26 -7.71 -5.03 -1.77
N ALA A 27 -6.90 -5.33 -0.75
CA ALA A 27 -6.12 -4.30 -0.03
C ALA A 27 -4.98 -3.72 -0.88
N LEU A 28 -4.46 -4.52 -1.82
CA LEU A 28 -3.39 -4.16 -2.75
C LEU A 28 -3.92 -3.66 -4.10
N GLU A 29 -5.15 -4.04 -4.47
CA GLU A 29 -5.87 -3.53 -5.61
C GLU A 29 -6.00 -2.01 -5.51
N GLY A 30 -5.53 -1.28 -6.52
CA GLY A 30 -5.51 0.19 -6.52
C GLY A 30 -4.39 0.85 -5.71
N LYS A 31 -3.56 0.11 -4.96
CA LYS A 31 -2.35 0.69 -4.32
C LYS A 31 -1.23 1.03 -5.32
N GLY A 32 -1.37 0.56 -6.56
CA GLY A 32 -0.36 0.71 -7.60
C GLY A 32 0.94 -0.04 -7.27
N PRO A 33 1.93 -0.05 -8.18
CA PRO A 33 3.25 -0.54 -7.84
C PRO A 33 3.84 0.33 -6.73
N THR A 34 4.45 -0.29 -5.71
CA THR A 34 5.17 0.46 -4.69
C THR A 34 6.22 1.32 -5.41
N PRO A 35 6.28 2.65 -5.15
CA PRO A 35 7.20 3.53 -5.85
C PRO A 35 8.63 2.98 -5.76
N LYS A 36 9.34 3.09 -6.88
CA LYS A 36 10.69 2.58 -7.05
C LYS A 36 11.59 3.17 -5.95
N ALA A 37 12.61 2.44 -5.49
CA ALA A 37 13.42 2.84 -4.34
C ALA A 37 14.08 4.22 -4.53
N GLU A 38 14.35 4.58 -5.78
CA GLU A 38 14.91 5.84 -6.25
C GLU A 38 13.92 7.02 -6.13
N ASP A 39 12.61 6.77 -6.05
CA ASP A 39 11.57 7.81 -5.95
C ASP A 39 11.07 7.98 -4.50
N ARG A 40 11.59 7.19 -3.56
CA ARG A 40 11.27 7.31 -2.14
C ARG A 40 12.20 8.34 -1.48
N SER A 41 11.67 9.51 -1.13
CA SER A 41 12.42 10.65 -0.57
C SER A 41 13.30 10.31 0.66
N TRP A 42 12.87 9.36 1.50
CA TRP A 42 13.63 8.96 2.70
C TRP A 42 14.60 7.79 2.48
N HIS A 43 14.55 7.10 1.34
CA HIS A 43 15.47 6.00 1.07
C HIS A 43 16.87 6.49 0.64
N PRO A 44 17.96 5.77 0.99
CA PRO A 44 19.31 6.10 0.54
C PRO A 44 19.43 6.22 -0.99
N ALA A 45 18.72 5.37 -1.74
CA ALA A 45 18.68 5.42 -3.19
C ALA A 45 18.01 6.71 -3.71
N GLY A 46 16.88 7.12 -3.12
CA GLY A 46 16.21 8.39 -3.46
C GLY A 46 17.04 9.62 -3.12
N LYS A 47 17.73 9.62 -1.96
CA LYS A 47 18.68 10.68 -1.60
C LYS A 47 19.82 10.78 -2.63
N ARG A 48 20.36 9.64 -3.10
CA ARG A 48 21.40 9.60 -4.15
C ARG A 48 20.89 10.08 -5.51
N LYS A 49 19.66 9.71 -5.91
CA LYS A 49 19.04 10.19 -7.16
C LYS A 49 18.87 11.72 -7.12
N ALA A 50 18.29 12.24 -6.04
CA ALA A 50 18.10 13.69 -5.86
C ALA A 50 19.44 14.45 -5.83
N ALA A 51 20.49 13.86 -5.25
CA ALA A 51 21.83 14.44 -5.29
C ALA A 51 22.42 14.47 -6.71
N LYS A 52 22.25 13.38 -7.49
CA LYS A 52 22.68 13.32 -8.89
C LYS A 52 21.94 14.33 -9.76
N GLU A 53 20.62 14.43 -9.63
CA GLU A 53 19.80 15.39 -10.36
C GLU A 53 20.21 16.84 -10.08
N ARG A 54 20.45 17.18 -8.81
CA ARG A 54 21.01 18.50 -8.44
C ARG A 54 22.39 18.75 -9.06
N LEU A 55 23.26 17.73 -9.07
CA LEU A 55 24.61 17.84 -9.66
C LEU A 55 24.56 18.02 -11.18
N GLU A 56 23.69 17.29 -11.87
CA GLU A 56 23.48 17.43 -13.32
C GLU A 56 22.88 18.79 -13.66
N THR A 57 21.92 19.28 -12.87
CA THR A 57 21.35 20.61 -13.02
C THR A 57 22.42 21.70 -12.81
N ALA A 58 23.28 21.54 -11.79
CA ALA A 58 24.38 22.46 -11.53
C ALA A 58 25.43 22.41 -12.65
N LYS A 59 25.78 21.21 -13.16
CA LYS A 59 26.67 21.04 -14.31
C LYS A 59 26.12 21.67 -15.58
N ALA A 60 24.82 21.53 -15.84
CA ALA A 60 24.18 22.16 -16.99
C ALA A 60 24.25 23.69 -16.91
N ARG A 61 24.11 24.27 -15.70
CA ARG A 61 24.24 25.72 -15.46
C ARG A 61 25.68 26.22 -15.51
N HIS A 62 26.65 25.41 -15.11
CA HIS A 62 28.07 25.75 -15.15
C HIS A 62 28.73 25.48 -16.52
N GLY A 63 28.19 24.57 -17.33
CA GLY A 63 28.69 24.27 -18.68
C GLY A 63 28.31 25.34 -19.72
N SER A 64 27.31 26.18 -19.42
CA SER A 64 26.90 27.29 -20.29
C SER A 64 27.66 28.60 -20.04
N SER A 65 28.63 28.62 -19.12
CA SER A 65 29.32 29.85 -18.68
C SER A 65 30.84 29.81 -18.83
N THR A 66 31.39 29.05 -19.77
CA THR A 66 32.82 29.15 -20.13
C THR A 66 32.95 30.18 -21.27
N PRO A 67 33.29 31.46 -21.01
CA PRO A 67 33.68 32.38 -22.07
C PRO A 67 35.10 32.04 -22.52
N SER A 68 35.30 31.89 -23.83
CA SER A 68 36.61 31.93 -24.48
C SER A 68 37.10 33.36 -24.65
#